data_AF-A0A3M0X3C8-F1
#
_entry.id   AF-A0A3M0X3C8-F1
#
_cell.length_a   1.000
_cell.length_b   1.000
_cell.length_c   1.000
_cell.angle_alpha   90.00
_cell.angle_beta   90.00
_cell.angle_gamma   90.00
#
_symmetry.space_group_name_H-M   'P 1'
#
loop_
_entity.id
_entity.type
_entity.pdbx_description
1 polymer ?
#
loop_
_entity_poly.entity_id
_entity_poly.type
_entity_poly.pdbx_seq_one_letter_code
_entity_poly.pdbx_strand_id
1 'polypeptide(L)'
;EPTGLTIFGGVGTGEQHAFMQQVQKGIRDAFVHFISFRKRRFDYENSKAGSMGRQLLAFVEGTQQALRKNDREYISLVFEQQSEFNMGMLIALEERVVVFLAGFWGINPFDQPGVEDGKRSADSHNRLSLEIASRLKAISSFSGNARDFAKLYGYDESESPRIEAILNDIEANHGVEGAYPALKDINIKRTWKDNCFIFTISK
;
A
#
# COMPACT_ATOMS: atom_id res chain seq x y z
N GLU A 1 -12.02 22.12 -3.61
CA GLU A 1 -12.54 20.75 -3.46
C GLU A 1 -11.38 19.78 -3.58
N PRO A 2 -11.40 18.61 -2.91
CA PRO A 2 -10.39 17.58 -3.14
C PRO A 2 -10.41 17.19 -4.63
N THR A 3 -9.24 17.11 -5.25
CA THR A 3 -9.10 16.84 -6.69
C THR A 3 -8.02 15.80 -6.94
N GLY A 4 -8.19 15.02 -7.99
CA GLY A 4 -7.27 13.97 -8.40
C GLY A 4 -7.98 12.79 -9.04
N LEU A 5 -7.22 12.01 -9.80
CA LEU A 5 -7.64 10.72 -10.35
C LEU A 5 -6.87 9.62 -9.63
N THR A 6 -7.58 8.65 -9.06
CA THR A 6 -6.92 7.46 -8.50
C THR A 6 -6.38 6.61 -9.64
N ILE A 7 -5.08 6.35 -9.62
CA ILE A 7 -4.41 5.53 -10.63
C ILE A 7 -4.22 4.12 -10.07
N PHE A 8 -4.85 3.14 -10.71
CA PHE A 8 -4.56 1.72 -10.52
C PHE A 8 -3.92 1.18 -11.80
N GLY A 9 -2.89 0.35 -11.65
CA GLY A 9 -2.18 -0.20 -12.80
C GLY A 9 -1.24 -1.33 -12.41
N GLY A 10 -0.77 -2.04 -13.43
CA GLY A 10 0.15 -3.15 -13.31
C GLY A 10 0.34 -3.84 -14.65
N VAL A 11 0.92 -5.04 -14.65
CA VAL A 11 1.31 -5.75 -15.87
C VAL A 11 0.17 -6.65 -16.37
N GLY A 12 -0.15 -6.54 -17.65
CA GLY A 12 -1.05 -7.49 -18.31
C GLY A 12 -0.41 -8.89 -18.42
N THR A 13 -1.10 -9.98 -18.14
CA THR A 13 -2.55 -10.10 -17.87
C THR A 13 -2.92 -10.24 -16.40
N GLY A 14 -1.95 -10.18 -15.47
CA GLY A 14 -2.20 -10.42 -14.04
C GLY A 14 -3.29 -9.52 -13.47
N GLU A 15 -3.26 -8.23 -13.81
CA GLU A 15 -4.24 -7.24 -13.34
C GLU A 15 -5.67 -7.45 -13.88
N GLN A 16 -5.85 -8.28 -14.91
CA GLN A 16 -7.19 -8.64 -15.37
C GLN A 16 -8.00 -9.37 -14.29
N HIS A 17 -7.33 -9.93 -13.28
CA HIS A 17 -7.94 -10.66 -12.18
C HIS A 17 -8.14 -9.82 -10.92
N ALA A 18 -7.73 -8.55 -10.91
CA ALA A 18 -7.85 -7.67 -9.75
C ALA A 18 -9.09 -6.77 -9.85
N PHE A 19 -9.03 -5.70 -10.66
CA PHE A 19 -10.04 -4.65 -10.69
C PHE A 19 -10.86 -4.61 -11.99
N MET A 20 -10.56 -5.45 -12.99
CA MET A 20 -11.25 -5.40 -14.29
C MET A 20 -12.74 -5.75 -14.23
N GLN A 21 -13.19 -6.47 -13.20
CA GLN A 21 -14.62 -6.66 -12.95
C GLN A 21 -15.31 -5.32 -12.63
N GLN A 22 -14.71 -4.51 -11.76
CA GLN A 22 -15.22 -3.17 -11.42
C GLN A 22 -15.16 -2.25 -12.65
N VAL A 23 -14.06 -2.25 -13.40
CA VAL A 23 -13.92 -1.41 -14.60
C VAL A 23 -14.98 -1.74 -15.65
N GLN A 24 -15.28 -3.02 -15.88
CA GLN A 24 -16.25 -3.41 -16.91
C GLN A 24 -17.71 -3.28 -16.46
N LYS A 25 -18.01 -3.62 -15.20
CA LYS A 25 -19.39 -3.82 -14.73
C LYS A 25 -19.80 -2.92 -13.56
N GLY A 26 -18.86 -2.22 -12.94
CA GLY A 26 -19.11 -1.31 -11.83
C GLY A 26 -19.54 0.08 -12.27
N ILE A 27 -19.25 1.07 -11.43
CA ILE A 27 -19.55 2.49 -11.68
C ILE A 27 -18.73 2.98 -12.90
N ARG A 28 -19.24 3.98 -13.62
CA ARG A 28 -18.59 4.59 -14.79
C ARG A 28 -17.78 5.82 -14.38
N ASP A 29 -16.73 5.58 -13.61
CA ASP A 29 -15.85 6.60 -13.03
C ASP A 29 -14.36 6.40 -13.35
N ALA A 30 -14.05 5.49 -14.27
CA ALA A 30 -12.68 5.18 -14.68
C ALA A 30 -12.58 4.90 -16.19
N PHE A 31 -11.41 5.15 -16.75
CA PHE A 31 -11.02 4.73 -18.09
C PHE A 31 -9.73 3.90 -18.02
N VAL A 32 -9.44 3.12 -19.07
CA VAL A 32 -8.23 2.28 -19.12
C VAL A 32 -7.16 2.89 -20.03
N HIS A 33 -5.92 2.98 -19.56
CA HIS A 33 -4.78 3.38 -20.39
C HIS A 33 -3.90 2.16 -20.71
N PHE A 34 -3.92 1.68 -21.95
CA PHE A 34 -3.07 0.60 -22.41
C PHE A 34 -1.75 1.14 -22.93
N ILE A 35 -0.63 0.59 -22.44
CA ILE A 35 0.71 0.89 -22.94
C ILE A 35 1.31 -0.42 -23.48
N SER A 36 1.75 -0.42 -24.74
CA SER A 36 2.26 -1.63 -25.39
C SER A 36 3.37 -1.35 -26.41
N PHE A 37 4.11 -2.40 -26.77
CA PHE A 37 5.13 -2.36 -27.81
C PHE A 37 4.74 -3.28 -28.98
N ARG A 38 4.85 -2.79 -30.21
CA ARG A 38 4.51 -3.53 -31.43
C ARG A 38 5.48 -4.67 -31.70
N LYS A 39 6.79 -4.40 -31.64
CA LYS A 39 7.85 -5.40 -31.84
C LYS A 39 8.23 -6.07 -30.54
N ARG A 40 8.34 -7.40 -30.59
CA ARG A 40 8.85 -8.24 -29.50
C ARG A 40 10.32 -8.57 -29.77
N ARG A 41 11.16 -8.59 -28.72
CA ARG A 41 12.57 -9.03 -28.83
C ARG A 41 12.68 -10.56 -28.88
N PHE A 42 11.81 -11.24 -28.14
CA PHE A 42 11.72 -12.70 -28.05
C PHE A 42 10.26 -13.11 -28.10
N ASP A 43 10.01 -14.35 -28.50
CA ASP A 43 8.70 -14.99 -28.43
C ASP A 43 8.91 -16.46 -28.06
N TYR A 44 7.88 -17.08 -27.49
CA TYR A 44 7.93 -18.46 -27.02
C TYR A 44 6.77 -19.24 -27.61
N GLU A 45 6.98 -20.53 -27.86
CA GLU A 45 5.94 -21.39 -28.39
C GLU A 45 4.76 -21.48 -27.42
N ASN A 46 3.56 -21.49 -27.98
CA ASN A 46 2.34 -21.75 -27.24
C ASN A 46 1.43 -22.62 -28.10
N SER A 47 1.16 -23.85 -27.65
CA SER A 47 0.41 -24.83 -28.45
C SER A 47 -1.02 -24.42 -28.80
N LYS A 48 -1.63 -23.53 -28.00
CA LYS A 48 -3.01 -23.04 -28.23
C LYS A 48 -3.06 -21.79 -29.10
N ALA A 49 -2.10 -20.89 -28.93
CA ALA A 49 -2.10 -19.57 -29.59
C ALA A 49 -1.05 -19.45 -30.71
N GLY A 50 -0.25 -20.49 -30.95
CA GLY A 50 0.94 -20.47 -31.80
C GLY A 50 2.16 -19.87 -31.10
N SER A 51 2.02 -18.71 -30.43
CA SER A 51 3.07 -18.14 -29.59
C SER A 51 2.52 -17.38 -28.38
N MET A 52 3.34 -17.21 -27.34
CA MET A 52 3.00 -16.41 -26.16
C MET A 52 2.67 -14.96 -26.53
N GLY A 53 3.40 -14.39 -27.49
CA GLY A 53 3.11 -13.05 -28.00
C GLY A 53 1.77 -12.94 -28.73
N ARG A 54 1.33 -13.99 -29.43
CA ARG A 54 -0.03 -14.06 -30.00
C ARG A 54 -1.09 -14.17 -28.92
N GLN A 55 -0.82 -14.95 -27.87
CA GLN A 55 -1.71 -15.03 -26.72
C GLN A 55 -1.88 -13.68 -26.02
N LEU A 56 -0.77 -12.95 -25.80
CA LEU A 56 -0.81 -11.61 -25.21
C LEU A 56 -1.62 -10.62 -26.07
N LEU A 57 -1.42 -10.64 -27.39
CA LEU A 57 -2.22 -9.83 -28.32
C LEU A 57 -3.72 -10.14 -28.19
N ALA A 58 -4.08 -11.42 -28.16
CA ALA A 58 -5.47 -11.84 -27.98
C ALA A 58 -6.07 -11.33 -26.65
N PHE A 59 -5.29 -11.29 -25.57
CA PHE A 59 -5.74 -10.74 -24.30
C PHE A 59 -5.92 -9.22 -24.34
N VAL A 60 -5.01 -8.47 -24.97
CA VAL A 60 -5.14 -7.01 -25.13
C VAL A 60 -6.39 -6.68 -25.95
N GLU A 61 -6.50 -7.26 -27.15
CA GLU A 61 -7.63 -7.02 -28.05
C GLU A 61 -8.95 -7.48 -27.46
N GLY A 62 -8.97 -8.66 -26.83
CA GLY A 62 -10.15 -9.19 -26.14
C GLY A 62 -10.61 -8.27 -25.01
N THR A 63 -9.68 -7.72 -24.24
CA THR A 63 -10.02 -6.74 -23.17
C THR A 63 -10.56 -5.46 -23.76
N GLN A 64 -9.93 -4.90 -24.79
CA GLN A 64 -10.42 -3.69 -25.46
C GLN A 64 -11.79 -3.91 -26.10
N GLN A 65 -12.04 -5.08 -26.70
CA GLN A 65 -13.35 -5.42 -27.25
C GLN A 65 -14.41 -5.50 -26.15
N ALA A 66 -14.08 -6.11 -25.01
CA ALA A 66 -14.99 -6.19 -23.88
C ALA A 66 -15.30 -4.80 -23.29
N LEU A 67 -14.30 -3.92 -23.18
CA LEU A 67 -14.48 -2.53 -22.76
C LEU A 67 -15.43 -1.78 -23.71
N ARG A 68 -15.18 -1.83 -25.03
CA ARG A 68 -16.08 -1.23 -26.03
C ARG A 68 -17.51 -1.76 -25.93
N LYS A 69 -17.68 -3.08 -25.79
CA LYS A 69 -19.00 -3.70 -25.67
C LYS A 69 -19.75 -3.26 -24.42
N ASN A 70 -19.02 -2.99 -23.33
CA ASN A 70 -19.57 -2.50 -22.08
C ASN A 70 -19.64 -0.97 -22.01
N ASP A 71 -19.34 -0.28 -23.11
CA ASP A 71 -19.35 1.17 -23.22
C ASP A 71 -18.46 1.80 -22.13
N ARG A 72 -17.19 1.37 -22.15
CA ARG A 72 -16.10 1.82 -21.28
C ARG A 72 -14.99 2.45 -22.10
N GLU A 73 -14.56 3.61 -21.65
CA GLU A 73 -13.53 4.41 -22.28
C GLU A 73 -12.15 3.80 -22.04
N TYR A 74 -11.31 3.86 -23.07
CA TYR A 74 -9.91 3.50 -22.95
C TYR A 74 -9.08 4.22 -24.02
N ILE A 75 -7.79 4.35 -23.75
CA ILE A 75 -6.77 4.91 -24.64
C ILE A 75 -5.69 3.85 -24.85
N SER A 76 -5.09 3.81 -26.03
CA SER A 76 -3.98 2.90 -26.35
C SER A 76 -2.78 3.67 -26.85
N LEU A 77 -1.68 3.58 -26.10
CA LEU A 77 -0.38 4.10 -26.44
C LEU A 77 0.50 2.93 -26.91
N VAL A 78 0.87 2.94 -28.20
CA VAL A 78 1.63 1.86 -28.83
C VAL A 78 2.96 2.40 -29.33
N PHE A 79 4.05 1.86 -28.80
CA PHE A 79 5.41 2.15 -29.25
C PHE A 79 5.90 1.10 -30.25
N GLU A 80 6.82 1.49 -31.14
CA GLU A 80 7.31 0.59 -32.18
C GLU A 80 8.07 -0.63 -31.60
N GLN A 81 8.93 -0.41 -30.62
CA GLN A 81 9.75 -1.44 -30.00
C GLN A 81 10.23 -1.02 -28.61
N GLN A 82 10.59 -1.99 -27.77
CA GLN A 82 11.24 -1.69 -26.51
C GLN A 82 12.66 -1.15 -26.76
N SER A 83 12.89 0.11 -26.41
CA SER A 83 14.18 0.79 -26.46
C SER A 83 14.22 1.89 -25.41
N GLU A 84 15.42 2.30 -25.04
CA GLU A 84 15.70 3.40 -24.12
C GLU A 84 15.10 4.71 -24.65
N PHE A 85 15.18 4.94 -25.97
CA PHE A 85 14.57 6.08 -26.64
C PHE A 85 13.04 6.12 -26.43
N ASN A 86 12.35 5.02 -26.72
CA ASN A 86 10.88 4.97 -26.56
C ASN A 86 10.47 5.01 -25.08
N MET A 87 11.29 4.47 -24.18
CA MET A 87 11.06 4.60 -22.73
C MET A 87 11.19 6.05 -22.27
N GLY A 88 12.21 6.78 -22.74
CA GLY A 88 12.36 8.21 -22.47
C GLY A 88 11.20 9.03 -23.03
N MET A 89 10.71 8.70 -24.23
CA MET A 89 9.50 9.32 -24.77
C MET A 89 8.26 9.09 -23.90
N LEU A 90 8.08 7.87 -23.37
CA LEU A 90 6.97 7.55 -22.47
C LEU A 90 7.05 8.41 -21.20
N ILE A 91 8.21 8.44 -20.55
CA ILE A 91 8.41 9.23 -19.32
C ILE A 91 8.11 10.71 -19.59
N ALA A 92 8.70 11.27 -20.64
CA ALA A 92 8.52 12.69 -20.98
C ALA A 92 7.05 13.03 -21.34
N LEU A 93 6.33 12.09 -21.96
CA LEU A 93 4.90 12.26 -22.25
C LEU A 93 4.09 12.29 -20.94
N GLU A 94 4.27 11.30 -20.07
CA GLU A 94 3.52 11.19 -18.81
C GLU A 94 3.82 12.36 -17.87
N GLU A 95 5.08 12.80 -17.75
CA GLU A 95 5.46 14.01 -17.00
C GLU A 95 4.69 15.24 -17.51
N ARG A 96 4.54 15.37 -18.84
CA ARG A 96 3.83 16.49 -19.45
C ARG A 96 2.31 16.39 -19.23
N VAL A 97 1.75 15.19 -19.29
CA VAL A 97 0.34 14.93 -18.96
C VAL A 97 0.03 15.37 -17.53
N VAL A 98 0.88 15.01 -16.56
CA VAL A 98 0.72 15.42 -15.15
C VAL A 98 0.68 16.93 -15.01
N VAL A 99 1.62 17.65 -15.65
CA VAL A 99 1.66 19.12 -15.59
C VAL A 99 0.41 19.75 -16.20
N PHE A 100 -0.09 19.22 -17.33
CA PHE A 100 -1.32 19.73 -17.94
C PHE A 100 -2.56 19.47 -17.08
N LEU A 101 -2.72 18.27 -16.51
CA LEU A 101 -3.82 17.95 -15.61
C LEU A 101 -3.82 18.86 -14.38
N ALA A 102 -2.65 19.09 -13.78
CA ALA A 102 -2.52 20.00 -12.66
C ALA A 102 -2.88 21.45 -13.02
N GLY A 103 -2.52 21.90 -14.23
CA GLY A 103 -2.94 23.18 -14.78
C GLY A 103 -4.47 23.30 -14.92
N PHE A 104 -5.15 22.24 -15.40
CA PHE A 104 -6.61 22.21 -15.47
C PHE A 104 -7.28 22.21 -14.09
N TRP A 105 -6.67 21.55 -13.11
CA TRP A 105 -7.20 21.49 -11.74
C TRP A 105 -6.78 22.65 -10.84
N GLY A 106 -5.87 23.51 -11.29
CA GLY A 106 -5.36 24.63 -10.49
C GLY A 106 -4.59 24.18 -9.25
N ILE A 107 -3.85 23.06 -9.35
CA ILE A 107 -3.05 22.51 -8.23
C ILE A 107 -1.55 22.56 -8.54
N ASN A 108 -0.72 22.42 -7.50
CA ASN A 108 0.72 22.24 -7.65
C ASN A 108 1.04 20.76 -7.90
N PRO A 109 1.60 20.38 -9.07
CA PRO A 109 2.02 18.99 -9.32
C PRO A 109 3.37 18.63 -8.70
N PHE A 110 4.09 19.59 -8.11
CA PHE A 110 5.48 19.44 -7.67
C PHE A 110 5.64 19.35 -6.15
N ASP A 111 4.56 19.35 -5.38
CA ASP A 111 4.58 19.15 -3.94
C ASP A 111 3.80 17.91 -3.50
N GLN A 112 3.98 17.54 -2.22
CA GLN A 112 3.37 16.37 -1.62
C GLN A 112 3.09 16.56 -0.11
N PRO A 113 2.47 17.67 0.33
CA PRO A 113 2.37 18.01 1.75
C PRO A 113 1.67 16.93 2.60
N GLY A 114 0.74 16.17 2.01
CA GLY A 114 0.00 15.10 2.71
C GLY A 114 0.86 13.95 3.23
N VAL A 115 2.12 13.78 2.77
CA VAL A 115 3.00 12.72 3.28
C VAL A 115 3.58 13.04 4.66
N GLU A 116 3.57 14.31 5.06
CA GLU A 116 4.20 14.76 6.31
C GLU A 116 3.40 14.35 7.55
N ASP A 117 2.07 14.25 7.44
CA ASP A 117 1.21 13.83 8.55
C ASP A 117 1.49 12.38 8.97
N GLY A 118 1.77 11.51 7.99
CA GLY A 118 2.18 10.13 8.23
C GLY A 118 3.51 10.05 8.98
N LYS A 119 4.50 10.87 8.58
CA LYS A 119 5.82 10.93 9.24
C LYS A 119 5.70 11.43 10.68
N ARG A 120 4.94 12.50 10.92
CA ARG A 120 4.72 13.05 12.27
C ARG A 120 4.02 12.04 13.18
N SER A 121 3.02 11.33 12.64
CA SER A 121 2.33 10.26 13.36
C SER A 121 3.28 9.10 13.71
N ALA A 122 4.14 8.70 12.79
CA ALA A 122 5.15 7.67 13.02
C ALA A 122 6.17 8.09 14.08
N ASP A 123 6.68 9.32 14.02
CA ASP A 123 7.60 9.85 15.04
C ASP A 123 6.96 9.90 16.43
N SER A 124 5.69 10.31 16.51
CA SER A 124 4.91 10.27 17.75
C SER A 124 4.78 8.83 18.27
N HIS A 125 4.52 7.86 17.38
CA HIS A 125 4.42 6.43 17.74
C HIS A 125 5.75 5.89 18.26
N ASN A 126 6.86 6.23 17.63
CA ASN A 126 8.19 5.84 18.09
C ASN A 126 8.51 6.38 19.48
N ARG A 127 8.17 7.65 19.77
CA ARG A 127 8.35 8.24 21.10
C ARG A 127 7.53 7.51 22.16
N LEU A 128 6.26 7.25 21.87
CA LEU A 128 5.39 6.47 22.77
C LEU A 128 5.95 5.07 23.03
N SER A 129 6.43 4.38 21.99
CA SER A 129 7.03 3.04 22.13
C SER A 129 8.27 3.05 23.03
N LEU A 130 9.16 4.03 22.85
CA LEU A 130 10.34 4.22 23.72
C LEU A 130 9.94 4.51 25.17
N GLU A 131 8.90 5.31 25.38
CA GLU A 131 8.39 5.60 26.73
C GLU A 131 7.81 4.33 27.38
N ILE A 132 6.93 3.61 26.68
CA ILE A 132 6.34 2.35 27.16
C ILE A 132 7.44 1.33 27.48
N ALA A 133 8.43 1.16 26.60
CA ALA A 133 9.55 0.27 26.87
C ALA A 133 10.31 0.69 28.14
N SER A 134 10.50 1.99 28.36
CA SER A 134 11.11 2.51 29.59
C SER A 134 10.25 2.23 30.83
N ARG A 135 8.92 2.38 30.73
CA ARG A 135 7.97 2.04 31.82
C ARG A 135 7.98 0.55 32.13
N LEU A 136 7.97 -0.31 31.11
CA LEU A 136 8.07 -1.76 31.26
C LEU A 136 9.42 -2.18 31.88
N LYS A 137 10.50 -1.51 31.53
CA LYS A 137 11.80 -1.69 32.19
C LYS A 137 11.78 -1.25 33.65
N ALA A 138 10.89 -0.36 34.07
CA ALA A 138 10.78 0.08 35.47
C ALA A 138 9.77 -0.73 36.30
N ILE A 139 8.70 -1.25 35.69
CA ILE A 139 7.61 -1.92 36.40
C ILE A 139 8.03 -3.28 36.99
N SER A 140 7.53 -3.63 38.17
CA SER A 140 7.77 -4.94 38.79
C SER A 140 6.78 -6.00 38.28
N SER A 141 5.50 -5.64 38.22
CA SER A 141 4.44 -6.47 37.66
C SER A 141 3.28 -5.63 37.12
N PHE A 142 2.59 -6.15 36.11
CA PHE A 142 1.36 -5.57 35.59
C PHE A 142 0.45 -6.69 35.08
N SER A 143 -0.86 -6.54 35.28
CA SER A 143 -1.87 -7.38 34.64
C SER A 143 -3.08 -6.52 34.30
N GLY A 144 -3.37 -6.39 33.01
CA GLY A 144 -4.46 -5.54 32.52
C GLY A 144 -4.45 -5.40 31.01
N ASN A 145 -5.44 -4.71 30.46
CA ASN A 145 -5.46 -4.35 29.05
C ASN A 145 -4.72 -3.01 28.81
N ALA A 146 -4.67 -2.57 27.55
CA ALA A 146 -4.03 -1.31 27.18
C ALA A 146 -4.66 -0.06 27.83
N ARG A 147 -5.98 -0.08 28.11
CA ARG A 147 -6.65 1.03 28.83
C ARG A 147 -6.24 1.07 30.30
N ASP A 148 -6.05 -0.08 30.92
CA ASP A 148 -5.56 -0.17 32.29
C ASP A 148 -4.11 0.33 32.37
N PHE A 149 -3.29 0.00 31.37
CA PHE A 149 -1.93 0.53 31.23
C PHE A 149 -1.94 2.05 31.01
N ALA A 150 -2.84 2.54 30.15
CA ALA A 150 -3.03 3.98 29.91
C ALA A 150 -3.33 4.72 31.22
N LYS A 151 -4.31 4.23 31.99
CA LYS A 151 -4.70 4.79 33.28
C LYS A 151 -3.57 4.75 34.31
N LEU A 152 -2.82 3.66 34.38
CA LEU A 152 -1.71 3.50 35.32
C LEU A 152 -0.62 4.57 35.15
N TYR A 153 -0.32 4.95 33.91
CA TYR A 153 0.74 5.91 33.58
C TYR A 153 0.23 7.30 33.18
N GLY A 154 -1.08 7.53 33.26
CA GLY A 154 -1.69 8.83 32.97
C GLY A 154 -1.70 9.19 31.48
N TYR A 155 -1.69 8.21 30.58
CA TYR A 155 -1.92 8.44 29.15
C TYR A 155 -3.41 8.71 28.89
N ASP A 156 -3.70 9.50 27.85
CA ASP A 156 -5.08 9.69 27.39
C ASP A 156 -5.68 8.33 26.96
N GLU A 157 -6.96 8.11 27.26
CA GLU A 157 -7.64 6.86 26.89
C GLU A 157 -7.64 6.63 25.37
N SER A 158 -7.59 7.70 24.56
CA SER A 158 -7.50 7.60 23.10
C SER A 158 -6.21 6.96 22.60
N GLU A 159 -5.16 6.91 23.43
CA GLU A 159 -3.88 6.26 23.08
C GLU A 159 -3.92 4.73 23.24
N SER A 160 -4.97 4.18 23.85
CA SER A 160 -5.08 2.75 24.12
C SER A 160 -4.85 1.84 22.91
N PRO A 161 -5.35 2.14 21.69
CA PRO A 161 -5.05 1.33 20.50
C PRO A 161 -3.56 1.31 20.13
N ARG A 162 -2.86 2.46 20.28
CA ARG A 162 -1.42 2.56 20.02
C ARG A 162 -0.62 1.83 21.09
N ILE A 163 -1.01 1.98 22.35
CA ILE A 163 -0.42 1.24 23.49
C ILE A 163 -0.58 -0.26 23.26
N GLU A 164 -1.77 -0.73 22.88
CA GLU A 164 -2.02 -2.14 22.59
C GLU A 164 -1.14 -2.65 21.45
N ALA A 165 -1.01 -1.90 20.35
CA ALA A 165 -0.12 -2.24 19.24
C ALA A 165 1.34 -2.37 19.69
N ILE A 166 1.82 -1.45 20.53
CA ILE A 166 3.18 -1.47 21.06
C ILE A 166 3.38 -2.67 22.01
N LEU A 167 2.45 -2.92 22.93
CA LEU A 167 2.53 -4.06 23.84
C LEU A 167 2.48 -5.40 23.09
N ASN A 168 1.68 -5.49 22.03
CA ASN A 168 1.65 -6.66 21.14
C ASN A 168 3.01 -6.88 20.46
N ASP A 169 3.61 -5.81 19.93
CA ASP A 169 4.90 -5.91 19.25
C ASP A 169 6.03 -6.29 20.23
N ILE A 170 6.07 -5.66 21.41
CA ILE A 170 7.01 -6.02 22.48
C ILE A 170 6.81 -7.48 22.90
N GLU A 171 5.56 -7.91 23.12
CA GLU A 171 5.26 -9.28 23.53
C GLU A 171 5.81 -10.30 22.52
N ALA A 172 5.56 -10.07 21.23
CA ALA A 172 6.03 -10.94 20.17
C ALA A 172 7.55 -10.89 19.94
N ASN A 173 8.17 -9.72 20.12
CA ASN A 173 9.51 -9.45 19.58
C ASN A 173 10.60 -9.12 20.62
N HIS A 174 10.29 -8.99 21.92
CA HIS A 174 11.32 -8.63 22.93
C HIS A 174 12.51 -9.62 23.00
N GLY A 175 12.29 -10.89 22.63
CA GLY A 175 13.33 -11.91 22.54
C GLY A 175 14.18 -11.86 21.25
N VAL A 176 13.78 -11.07 20.25
CA VAL A 176 14.53 -10.90 19.00
C VAL A 176 15.73 -9.98 19.25
N GLU A 177 16.92 -10.40 18.84
CA GLU A 177 18.14 -9.63 19.03
C GLU A 177 18.03 -8.25 18.37
N GLY A 178 18.26 -7.19 19.16
CA GLY A 178 18.22 -5.80 18.69
C GLY A 178 16.84 -5.14 18.66
N ALA A 179 15.73 -5.89 18.76
CA ALA A 179 14.38 -5.32 18.69
C ALA A 179 14.03 -4.48 19.92
N TYR A 180 14.16 -5.06 21.12
CA TYR A 180 13.97 -4.36 22.40
C TYR A 180 15.12 -4.63 23.38
N PRO A 181 16.32 -4.07 23.15
CA PRO A 181 17.50 -4.38 23.97
C PRO A 181 17.33 -4.11 25.47
N ALA A 182 16.46 -3.15 25.81
CA ALA A 182 16.16 -2.75 27.18
C ALA A 182 15.21 -3.70 27.93
N LEU A 183 14.56 -4.64 27.22
CA LEU A 183 13.50 -5.51 27.72
C LEU A 183 13.83 -7.00 27.60
N LYS A 184 15.09 -7.39 27.38
CA LYS A 184 15.47 -8.79 27.19
C LYS A 184 15.08 -9.70 28.37
N ASP A 185 15.08 -9.15 29.57
CA ASP A 185 14.83 -9.90 30.82
C ASP A 185 13.39 -9.79 31.31
N ILE A 186 12.48 -9.17 30.53
CA ILE A 186 11.07 -9.09 30.91
C ILE A 186 10.34 -10.38 30.51
N ASN A 187 9.43 -10.86 31.36
CA ASN A 187 8.47 -11.87 30.96
C ASN A 187 7.12 -11.18 30.72
N ILE A 188 6.76 -11.04 29.44
CA ILE A 188 5.49 -10.49 28.99
C ILE A 188 4.69 -11.59 28.29
N LYS A 189 3.40 -11.71 28.65
CA LYS A 189 2.47 -12.66 28.04
C LYS A 189 1.18 -11.98 27.66
N ARG A 190 0.60 -12.38 26.54
CA ARG A 190 -0.70 -11.89 26.06
C ARG A 190 -1.74 -12.99 26.06
N THR A 191 -2.95 -12.65 26.50
CA THR A 191 -4.12 -13.54 26.49
C THR A 191 -5.35 -12.78 26.01
N TRP A 192 -6.26 -13.44 25.31
CA TRP A 192 -7.54 -12.83 24.90
C TRP A 192 -8.62 -13.13 25.95
N LYS A 193 -9.27 -12.09 26.47
CA LYS A 193 -10.34 -12.21 27.48
C LYS A 193 -11.31 -11.03 27.36
N ASP A 194 -12.61 -11.30 27.50
CA ASP A 194 -13.66 -10.26 27.53
C ASP A 194 -13.57 -9.24 26.37
N ASN A 195 -13.29 -9.75 25.15
CA ASN A 195 -13.11 -8.97 23.93
C ASN A 195 -11.93 -7.96 23.95
N CYS A 196 -10.90 -8.22 24.75
CA CYS A 196 -9.66 -7.44 24.72
C CYS A 196 -8.43 -8.33 24.99
N PHE A 197 -7.24 -7.79 24.69
CA PHE A 197 -5.99 -8.41 25.10
C PHE A 197 -5.62 -8.01 26.53
N ILE A 198 -5.33 -9.00 27.36
CA ILE A 198 -4.76 -8.84 28.69
C ILE A 198 -3.28 -9.16 28.63
N PHE A 199 -2.45 -8.19 29.01
CA PHE A 199 -1.01 -8.30 29.11
C PHE A 199 -0.63 -8.57 30.56
N THR A 200 0.11 -9.66 30.78
CA THR A 200 0.69 -9.99 32.08
C THR A 200 2.20 -9.84 31.99
N ILE A 201 2.75 -8.97 32.82
CA ILE A 201 4.17 -8.62 32.85
C ILE A 201 4.70 -8.95 34.24
N SER A 202 5.84 -9.63 34.27
CA SER A 202 6.59 -9.95 35.49
C SER A 202 8.09 -9.86 35.20
N LYS A 203 8.88 -9.55 36.24
CA LYS A 203 10.33 -9.68 36.23
C LYS A 203 10.78 -10.75 37.22
#